data_AF-A0A392TJC1-F1
#
_entry.id   AF-A0A392TJC1-F1
#
_cell.length_a   1.000
_cell.length_b   1.000
_cell.length_c   1.000
_cell.angle_alpha   90.00
_cell.angle_beta   90.00
_cell.angle_gamma   90.00
#
_symmetry.space_group_name_H-M   'P 1'
#
loop_
_entity.id
_entity.type
_entity.pdbx_description
1 polymer ?
#
loop_
_entity_poly.entity_id
_entity_poly.type
_entity_poly.pdbx_seq_one_letter_code
_entity_poly.pdbx_strand_id
1 'polypeptide(L)'
;PVDDPTTNETETGAGFVEPKNTERGDSEETSNDDETMQEAEEGGSDILPVSSTSKLFANAGMTEMEFLAMQDSNPAAALKLLLAKKGS
;
A
#
# COMPACT_ATOMS: atom_id res chain seq x y z
N PRO A 1 -28.17 -37.50 -42.10
CA PRO A 1 -28.32 -37.19 -40.67
C PRO A 1 -26.96 -37.27 -39.95
N VAL A 2 -26.48 -36.10 -39.55
CA VAL A 2 -25.65 -35.79 -38.38
C VAL A 2 -25.78 -34.27 -38.28
N ASP A 3 -26.96 -33.79 -37.94
CA ASP A 3 -27.41 -33.54 -36.56
C ASP A 3 -26.67 -32.32 -36.00
N ASP A 4 -27.40 -31.20 -36.04
CA ASP A 4 -27.04 -29.90 -35.50
C ASP A 4 -27.40 -29.86 -34.00
N PRO A 5 -26.46 -29.47 -33.11
CA PRO A 5 -26.80 -29.04 -31.78
C PRO A 5 -26.52 -27.54 -31.56
N THR A 6 -27.57 -26.75 -31.76
CA THR A 6 -28.03 -25.69 -30.85
C THR A 6 -27.07 -24.54 -30.53
N THR A 7 -27.24 -23.46 -31.30
CA THR A 7 -27.52 -22.10 -30.79
C THR A 7 -27.42 -21.85 -29.28
N ASN A 8 -26.54 -20.92 -28.91
CA ASN A 8 -27.01 -19.73 -28.20
C ASN A 8 -26.59 -18.46 -28.96
N GLU A 9 -27.61 -17.70 -29.34
CA GLU A 9 -27.54 -16.31 -29.83
C GLU A 9 -27.14 -15.40 -28.63
N THR A 10 -26.78 -14.13 -28.73
CA THR A 10 -26.65 -13.18 -29.86
C THR A 10 -25.13 -12.84 -30.03
N GLU A 11 -24.59 -11.70 -30.52
CA GLU A 11 -25.13 -10.41 -30.98
C GLU A 11 -24.18 -9.71 -31.96
N THR A 12 -24.65 -8.58 -32.50
CA THR A 12 -23.91 -7.53 -33.20
C THR A 12 -22.86 -6.83 -32.31
N GLY A 13 -21.72 -6.35 -32.80
CA GLY A 13 -21.44 -5.90 -34.17
C GLY A 13 -21.55 -4.37 -34.28
N ALA A 14 -20.54 -3.77 -34.91
CA ALA A 14 -20.40 -2.33 -35.21
C ALA A 14 -20.08 -1.37 -34.05
N GLY A 15 -19.23 -0.38 -34.37
CA GLY A 15 -19.15 0.88 -33.64
C GLY A 15 -18.25 0.91 -32.41
N PHE A 16 -16.95 1.07 -32.63
CA PHE A 16 -16.18 1.95 -31.72
C PHE A 16 -16.93 3.29 -31.65
N VAL A 17 -17.49 3.62 -30.49
CA VAL A 17 -18.32 4.81 -30.34
C VAL A 17 -17.42 6.03 -30.31
N GLU A 18 -17.38 6.73 -31.45
CA GLU A 18 -16.65 7.98 -31.62
C GLU A 18 -17.08 8.99 -30.53
N PRO A 19 -16.17 9.45 -29.65
CA PRO A 19 -16.52 10.41 -28.61
C PRO A 19 -16.90 11.74 -29.27
N LYS A 20 -18.17 12.12 -29.14
CA LYS A 20 -18.73 13.36 -29.66
C LYS A 20 -17.93 14.57 -29.16
N ASN A 21 -17.25 15.25 -30.09
CA ASN A 21 -16.59 16.51 -29.83
C ASN A 21 -17.62 17.53 -29.32
N THR A 22 -17.55 17.85 -28.03
CA THR A 22 -18.35 18.91 -27.41
C THR A 22 -17.42 20.09 -27.21
N GLU A 23 -17.48 21.02 -28.16
CA GLU A 23 -16.88 22.34 -28.02
C GLU A 23 -17.52 23.03 -26.80
N ARG A 24 -16.78 23.04 -25.69
CA ARG A 24 -17.09 23.86 -24.52
C ARG A 24 -16.11 25.02 -24.57
N GLY A 25 -16.65 26.23 -24.62
CA GLY A 25 -15.95 27.41 -25.12
C GLY A 25 -14.56 27.63 -24.51
N ASP A 26 -13.62 27.93 -25.40
CA ASP A 26 -12.33 28.55 -25.07
C ASP A 26 -12.58 29.99 -24.59
N SER A 27 -12.80 30.17 -23.29
CA SER A 27 -12.81 31.49 -22.65
C SER A 27 -12.67 31.41 -21.12
N GLU A 28 -11.60 30.79 -20.65
CA GLU A 28 -11.06 31.07 -19.32
C GLU A 28 -9.54 31.04 -19.43
N GLU A 29 -8.98 32.21 -19.73
CA GLU A 29 -7.58 32.55 -19.52
C GLU A 29 -7.33 32.46 -18.00
N THR A 30 -7.17 31.25 -17.47
CA THR A 30 -6.58 31.06 -16.15
C THR A 30 -5.15 31.53 -16.29
N SER A 31 -4.88 32.73 -15.78
CA SER A 31 -3.54 33.28 -15.62
C SER A 31 -2.62 32.17 -15.14
N ASN A 32 -1.45 32.06 -15.77
CA ASN A 32 -0.34 31.31 -15.18
C ASN A 32 0.12 32.12 -13.97
N ASP A 33 -0.67 32.10 -12.88
CA ASP A 33 -0.14 32.34 -11.56
C ASP A 33 0.86 31.22 -11.33
N ASP A 34 2.11 31.60 -11.53
CA ASP A 34 3.32 30.80 -11.40
C ASP A 34 3.53 30.55 -9.90
N GLU A 35 2.56 29.86 -9.28
CA GLU A 35 2.61 29.39 -7.90
C GLU A 35 3.67 28.30 -7.82
N THR A 36 4.92 28.76 -7.75
CA THR A 36 6.09 27.95 -7.44
C THR A 36 5.78 27.10 -6.22
N MET A 37 5.56 25.80 -6.43
CA MET A 37 5.29 24.87 -5.34
C MET A 37 6.46 24.96 -4.36
N GLN A 38 6.20 25.46 -3.15
CA GLN A 38 7.24 25.56 -2.13
C GLN A 38 7.67 24.15 -1.76
N GLU A 39 8.98 23.89 -1.81
CA GLU A 39 9.53 22.61 -1.37
C GLU A 39 9.16 22.38 0.10
N ALA A 40 8.84 21.14 0.45
CA ALA A 40 8.56 20.80 1.84
C ALA A 40 9.84 20.98 2.68
N GLU A 41 9.69 21.57 3.87
CA GLU A 41 10.78 21.66 4.85
C GLU A 41 11.34 20.25 5.16
N GLU A 42 12.65 20.16 5.40
CA GLU A 42 13.34 18.88 5.66
C GLU A 42 12.85 18.25 6.97
N GLY A 43 11.77 17.47 6.87
CA GLY A 43 11.12 16.80 7.98
C GLY A 43 11.72 15.44 8.27
N GLY A 44 12.44 15.34 9.39
CA GLY A 44 12.88 14.08 9.98
C GLY A 44 12.71 14.12 11.50
N SER A 45 12.21 13.05 12.11
CA SER A 45 12.24 12.94 13.57
C SER A 45 13.62 12.49 14.03
N ASP A 46 14.22 13.20 14.99
CA ASP A 46 15.42 12.75 15.74
C ASP A 46 15.21 11.39 16.44
N ILE A 47 13.95 10.96 16.54
CA ILE A 47 13.54 9.63 17.01
C ILE A 47 14.09 8.58 16.03
N LEU A 48 15.17 7.92 16.45
CA LEU A 48 15.73 6.76 15.75
C LEU A 48 14.63 5.71 15.49
N PRO A 49 14.69 4.98 14.35
CA PRO A 49 13.76 3.91 14.06
C PRO A 49 13.74 2.88 15.20
N VAL A 50 12.64 2.85 15.96
CA VAL A 50 12.45 1.87 17.02
C VAL A 50 12.39 0.49 16.38
N SER A 51 13.11 -0.49 16.92
CA SER A 51 13.12 -1.86 16.39
C SER A 51 11.68 -2.38 16.21
N SER A 52 11.43 -3.07 15.10
CA SER A 52 10.10 -3.60 14.76
C SER A 52 9.57 -4.58 15.81
N THR A 53 10.44 -5.11 16.67
CA THR A 53 10.11 -6.00 17.78
C THR A 53 10.01 -5.30 19.14
N SER A 54 10.33 -4.00 19.28
CA SER A 54 10.40 -3.32 20.57
C SER A 54 9.11 -3.34 21.37
N LYS A 55 7.96 -3.21 20.70
CA LYS A 55 6.66 -3.36 21.36
C LYS A 55 6.42 -4.78 21.85
N LEU A 56 6.97 -5.80 21.19
CA LEU A 56 6.74 -7.21 21.51
C LEU A 56 7.60 -7.66 22.71
N PHE A 57 8.89 -7.34 22.73
CA PHE A 57 9.75 -7.68 23.88
C PHE A 57 9.41 -6.84 25.12
N ALA A 58 9.06 -5.56 24.97
CA ALA A 58 8.57 -4.76 26.09
C ALA A 58 7.25 -5.30 26.66
N ASN A 59 6.35 -5.82 25.81
CA ASN A 59 5.13 -6.52 26.24
C ASN A 59 5.40 -7.84 26.99
N ALA A 60 6.58 -8.42 26.84
CA ALA A 60 7.04 -9.57 27.60
C ALA A 60 7.80 -9.19 28.89
N GLY A 61 7.88 -7.89 29.22
CA GLY A 61 8.61 -7.39 30.38
C GLY A 61 10.14 -7.38 30.22
N MET A 62 10.63 -7.46 28.97
CA MET A 62 12.05 -7.58 28.65
C MET A 62 12.59 -6.27 28.06
N THR A 63 13.83 -5.91 28.39
CA THR A 63 14.55 -4.79 27.78
C THR A 63 15.15 -5.16 26.42
N GLU A 64 15.51 -4.15 25.62
CA GLU A 64 16.15 -4.39 24.32
C GLU A 64 17.49 -5.13 24.45
N MET A 65 18.30 -4.79 25.46
CA MET A 65 19.59 -5.45 25.70
C MET A 65 19.43 -6.94 26.05
N GLU A 66 18.43 -7.29 26.85
CA GLU A 66 18.10 -8.69 27.18
C GLU A 66 17.57 -9.45 25.95
N PHE A 67 16.74 -8.78 25.14
CA PHE A 67 16.23 -9.36 23.89
C PHE A 67 17.35 -9.61 22.88
N LEU A 68 18.28 -8.65 22.70
CA LEU A 68 19.45 -8.81 21.82
C LEU A 68 20.37 -9.93 22.31
N ALA A 69 20.71 -9.96 23.60
CA ALA A 69 21.52 -11.04 24.18
C ALA A 69 20.87 -12.42 24.03
N MET A 70 19.53 -12.50 24.14
CA MET A 70 18.78 -13.71 23.86
C MET A 70 18.74 -14.04 22.35
N GLN A 71 18.66 -13.04 21.46
CA GLN A 71 18.68 -13.26 20.01
C GLN A 71 20.03 -13.81 19.55
N ASP A 72 21.14 -13.31 20.10
CA ASP A 72 22.49 -13.78 19.79
C ASP A 72 22.78 -15.18 20.35
N SER A 73 22.31 -15.48 21.57
CA SER A 73 22.56 -16.77 22.24
C SER A 73 21.54 -17.86 21.89
N ASN A 74 20.28 -17.50 21.62
CA ASN A 74 19.18 -18.40 21.33
C ASN A 74 18.08 -17.73 20.47
N PRO A 75 18.32 -17.55 19.16
CA PRO A 75 17.36 -16.87 18.28
C PRO A 75 16.00 -17.59 18.20
N ALA A 76 15.96 -18.90 18.46
CA ALA A 76 14.72 -19.67 18.49
C ALA A 76 13.85 -19.35 19.74
N ALA A 77 14.47 -19.07 20.89
CA ALA A 77 13.76 -18.58 22.07
C ALA A 77 13.26 -17.15 21.85
N ALA A 78 14.09 -16.28 21.26
CA ALA A 78 13.69 -14.92 20.90
C ALA A 78 12.48 -14.93 19.94
N LEU A 79 12.52 -15.73 18.88
CA LEU A 79 11.39 -15.88 17.95
C LEU A 79 10.13 -16.42 18.67
N LYS A 80 10.27 -17.43 19.54
CA LYS A 80 9.14 -17.95 20.33
C LYS A 80 8.54 -16.89 21.24
N LEU A 81 9.34 -16.01 21.86
CA LEU A 81 8.85 -14.92 22.69
C LEU A 81 7.98 -13.94 21.88
N LEU A 82 8.44 -13.55 20.68
CA LEU A 82 7.69 -12.68 19.77
C LEU A 82 6.38 -13.33 19.29
N LEU A 83 6.40 -14.64 19.05
CA LEU A 83 5.22 -15.40 18.59
C LEU A 83 4.23 -15.73 19.72
N ALA A 84 4.69 -15.81 20.98
CA ALA A 84 3.87 -16.20 22.13
C ALA A 84 2.72 -15.22 22.44
N LYS A 85 2.81 -13.96 21.99
CA LYS A 85 1.74 -12.95 22.13
C LYS A 85 0.87 -12.79 20.86
N LYS A 86 0.77 -13.82 20.01
CA LYS A 86 -0.22 -13.85 18.93
C LYS A 86 -1.61 -14.26 19.46
N GLY A 87 -2.29 -13.33 20.13
CA GLY A 87 -3.71 -13.42 20.48
C GLY A 87 -3.99 -13.43 21.98
N SER A 88 -4.40 -12.27 22.50
CA SER A 88 -5.31 -12.09 23.62
C SER A 88 -6.02 -10.74 23.48
#